data_AF-A0ABD1TEH7-F1
#
_entry.id   AF-A0ABD1TEH7-F1
#
_cell.length_a   1.000
_cell.length_b   1.000
_cell.length_c   1.000
_cell.angle_alpha   90.00
_cell.angle_beta   90.00
_cell.angle_gamma   90.00
#
_symmetry.space_group_name_H-M   'P 1'
#
loop_
_entity.id
_entity.type
_entity.pdbx_description
1 polymer ?
#
loop_
_entity_poly.entity_id
_entity_poly.type
_entity_poly.pdbx_seq_one_letter_code
_entity_poly.pdbx_strand_id
1 'polypeptide(L)'
;MEGFQSQRFSGQFVRQGHIRMIIPLLILWFIWIARNDAKYWDIFMEPRRIIWRIYYTISLLHTGRLFWIIYWRGDIDIAHLFGISLTTLLLPPPVLVYWHTPPMGSYKVNTDGCVKDGFASR
;
A
#
# COMPACT_ATOMS: atom_id res chain seq x y z
N MET A 1 -26.33 -2.50 20.34
CA MET A 1 -25.59 -1.26 20.04
C MET A 1 -24.25 -1.68 19.46
N GLU A 2 -24.30 -2.17 18.23
CA GLU A 2 -24.01 -1.41 17.00
C GLU A 2 -22.53 -1.10 16.85
N GLY A 3 -21.95 -1.68 15.81
CA GLY A 3 -20.52 -1.75 15.56
C GLY A 3 -19.91 -0.40 15.27
N PHE A 4 -18.74 -0.17 15.86
CA PHE A 4 -17.87 0.93 15.50
C PHE A 4 -16.82 0.41 14.50
N GLN A 5 -17.24 0.29 13.24
CA GLN A 5 -16.35 0.21 12.09
C GLN A 5 -15.82 1.63 11.81
N SER A 6 -14.63 1.96 12.29
CA SER A 6 -13.96 3.26 12.06
C SER A 6 -12.48 3.09 12.46
N GLN A 7 -11.46 3.30 11.65
CA GLN A 7 -11.31 4.14 10.46
C GLN A 7 -10.13 3.64 9.61
N ARG A 8 -10.29 3.85 8.32
CA ARG A 8 -9.38 3.59 7.20
C ARG A 8 -7.96 4.15 7.42
N PHE A 9 -6.99 3.32 7.78
CA PHE A 9 -5.57 3.63 7.55
C PHE A 9 -5.16 3.25 6.12
N SER A 10 -5.89 3.74 5.12
CA SER A 10 -5.47 3.63 3.70
C SER A 10 -4.64 4.83 3.23
N GLY A 11 -4.48 5.86 4.08
CA GLY A 11 -4.05 7.19 3.65
C GLY A 11 -2.55 7.53 3.73
N GLN A 12 -1.68 6.71 4.33
CA GLN A 12 -0.30 7.15 4.60
C GLN A 12 0.83 6.17 4.20
N PHE A 13 0.56 5.21 3.31
CA PHE A 13 1.63 4.32 2.81
C PHE A 13 1.66 4.18 1.28
N VAL A 14 1.49 5.28 0.53
CA VAL A 14 1.95 5.31 -0.88
C VAL A 14 3.44 5.64 -0.91
N ARG A 15 4.27 4.77 -0.31
CA ARG A 15 5.73 4.82 -0.53
C ARG A 15 6.03 4.39 -1.97
N GLN A 16 7.07 4.93 -2.59
CA GLN A 16 7.53 4.50 -3.91
C GLN A 16 7.67 2.97 -3.95
N GLY A 17 7.11 2.32 -4.98
CA GLY A 17 7.08 0.86 -5.10
C GLY A 17 5.93 0.14 -4.40
N HIS A 18 4.99 0.85 -3.76
CA HIS A 18 3.79 0.23 -3.17
C HIS A 18 2.94 -0.49 -4.21
N ILE A 19 2.28 -1.59 -3.82
CA ILE A 19 1.55 -2.46 -4.74
C ILE A 19 0.42 -1.72 -5.51
N ARG A 20 -0.22 -0.74 -4.85
CA ARG A 20 -1.23 0.13 -5.46
C ARG A 20 -0.73 0.94 -6.65
N MET A 21 0.59 1.15 -6.78
CA MET A 21 1.20 1.78 -7.96
C MET A 21 1.66 0.75 -8.98
N ILE A 22 2.24 -0.36 -8.52
CA ILE A 22 2.83 -1.37 -9.41
C ILE A 22 1.77 -2.13 -10.20
N ILE A 23 0.67 -2.55 -9.57
CA ILE A 23 -0.37 -3.34 -10.25
C ILE A 23 -0.96 -2.58 -11.44
N PRO A 24 -1.42 -1.31 -11.32
CA PRO A 24 -1.90 -0.55 -12.47
C PRO A 24 -0.86 -0.40 -13.58
N LEU A 25 0.41 -0.16 -13.24
CA LEU A 25 1.49 -0.05 -14.22
C LEU A 25 1.69 -1.36 -14.99
N LEU A 26 1.70 -2.50 -14.30
CA LEU A 26 1.81 -3.81 -14.94
C LEU A 26 0.62 -4.11 -15.85
N ILE A 27 -0.60 -3.77 -15.40
CA ILE A 27 -1.81 -3.94 -16.22
C ILE A 27 -1.68 -3.15 -17.53
N LEU A 28 -1.37 -1.86 -17.44
CA LEU A 28 -1.21 -1.01 -18.63
C LEU A 28 -0.08 -1.50 -19.53
N TRP A 29 1.05 -1.92 -18.95
CA TRP A 29 2.18 -2.47 -19.67
C TRP A 29 1.81 -3.71 -20.48
N PHE A 30 1.16 -4.71 -19.87
CA PHE A 30 0.80 -5.94 -20.57
C PHE A 30 -0.36 -5.78 -21.55
N ILE A 31 -1.29 -4.84 -21.30
CA ILE A 31 -2.28 -4.43 -22.29
C ILE A 31 -1.58 -3.81 -23.51
N TRP A 32 -0.62 -2.91 -23.27
CA TRP A 32 0.13 -2.26 -24.33
C TRP A 32 0.94 -3.28 -25.16
N ILE A 33 1.62 -4.22 -24.51
CA ILE A 33 2.31 -5.33 -25.19
C ILE A 33 1.32 -6.11 -26.06
N ALA A 34 0.21 -6.59 -25.50
CA ALA A 34 -0.72 -7.43 -26.24
C ALA A 34 -1.36 -6.68 -27.43
N ARG A 35 -1.61 -5.38 -27.29
CA ARG A 35 -2.06 -4.52 -28.39
C ARG A 35 -1.00 -4.38 -29.49
N ASN A 36 0.27 -4.22 -29.12
CA ASN A 36 1.37 -4.17 -30.10
C ASN A 36 1.59 -5.51 -30.79
N ASP A 37 1.52 -6.61 -30.05
CA ASP A 37 1.58 -7.97 -30.58
C ASP A 37 0.49 -8.20 -31.63
N ALA A 38 -0.75 -7.77 -31.35
CA ALA A 38 -1.85 -7.84 -32.31
C ALA A 38 -1.62 -6.94 -33.54
N LYS A 39 -1.05 -5.74 -33.36
CA LYS A 39 -0.85 -4.79 -34.45
C LYS A 39 0.29 -5.19 -35.40
N TYR A 40 1.39 -5.71 -34.87
CA TYR A 40 2.63 -5.90 -35.63
C TYR A 40 2.95 -7.36 -35.93
N TRP A 41 2.39 -8.30 -35.17
CA TRP A 41 2.73 -9.72 -35.26
C TRP A 41 1.51 -10.64 -35.45
N ASP A 42 0.31 -10.07 -35.64
CA ASP A 42 -0.97 -10.79 -35.81
C ASP A 42 -1.28 -11.79 -34.68
N ILE A 43 -0.74 -11.52 -33.48
CA ILE A 43 -0.98 -12.35 -32.31
C ILE A 43 -2.24 -11.83 -31.61
N PHE A 44 -3.27 -12.67 -31.53
CA PHE A 44 -4.51 -12.31 -30.86
C PHE A 44 -4.30 -11.85 -29.41
N MET A 45 -4.99 -10.76 -29.06
CA MET A 45 -5.01 -10.23 -27.71
C MET A 45 -5.90 -11.11 -26.82
N GLU A 46 -5.30 -12.11 -26.17
CA GLU A 46 -5.99 -13.00 -25.25
C GLU A 46 -5.96 -12.45 -23.81
N PRO A 47 -7.12 -12.10 -23.20
CA PRO A 47 -7.16 -11.55 -21.84
C PRO A 47 -6.58 -12.49 -20.79
N ARG A 48 -6.79 -13.81 -20.92
CA ARG A 48 -6.25 -14.82 -20.00
C ARG A 48 -4.73 -14.80 -19.96
N ARG A 49 -4.08 -14.64 -21.11
CA ARG A 49 -2.62 -14.52 -21.23
C ARG A 49 -2.09 -13.25 -20.57
N ILE A 50 -2.79 -12.13 -20.72
CA ILE A 50 -2.45 -10.85 -20.07
C ILE A 50 -2.55 -11.00 -18.55
N ILE A 51 -3.66 -11.53 -18.05
CA ILE A 51 -3.90 -11.78 -16.64
C ILE A 51 -2.80 -12.70 -16.08
N TRP A 52 -2.53 -13.82 -16.74
CA TRP A 52 -1.48 -14.75 -16.32
C TRP A 52 -0.10 -14.09 -16.24
N ARG A 53 0.26 -13.25 -17.22
CA ARG A 53 1.54 -12.50 -17.21
C ARG A 53 1.63 -11.54 -16.01
N ILE A 54 0.53 -10.89 -15.64
CA ILE A 54 0.48 -10.02 -14.45
C ILE A 54 0.72 -10.86 -13.18
N TYR A 55 -0.04 -11.95 -12.99
CA TYR A 55 0.12 -12.85 -11.84
C TYR A 55 1.56 -13.38 -11.75
N TYR A 56 2.08 -13.92 -12.85
CA TYR A 56 3.43 -14.47 -12.92
C TYR A 56 4.50 -13.43 -12.56
N THR A 57 4.38 -12.21 -13.08
CA THR A 57 5.35 -11.13 -12.82
C THR A 57 5.34 -10.71 -11.36
N ILE A 58 4.15 -10.57 -10.75
CA ILE A 58 4.03 -10.23 -9.33
C ILE A 58 4.63 -11.33 -8.45
N SER A 59 4.34 -12.60 -8.74
CA SER A 59 4.91 -13.74 -8.03
C SER A 59 6.43 -13.83 -8.18
N LEU A 60 6.95 -13.56 -9.38
CA LEU A 60 8.39 -13.54 -9.64
C LEU A 60 9.09 -12.42 -8.84
N LEU A 61 8.51 -11.22 -8.82
CA LEU A 61 9.07 -10.08 -8.08
C LEU A 61 9.03 -10.31 -6.56
N HIS A 62 7.99 -10.98 -6.06
CA HIS A 62 7.92 -11.40 -4.66
C HIS A 62 8.99 -12.47 -4.34
N THR A 63 9.06 -13.54 -5.14
CA THR A 63 10.01 -14.65 -4.92
C THR A 63 11.46 -14.20 -5.05
N GLY A 64 11.74 -13.27 -5.97
CA GLY A 64 13.06 -12.65 -6.15
C GLY A 64 13.42 -11.62 -5.07
N ARG A 65 12.61 -11.44 -4.02
CA ARG A 65 12.80 -10.46 -2.94
C ARG A 65 12.90 -9.00 -3.41
N LEU A 66 12.41 -8.71 -4.61
CA LEU A 66 12.29 -7.35 -5.14
C LEU A 66 11.05 -6.63 -4.56
N PHE A 67 10.03 -7.41 -4.16
CA PHE A 67 8.94 -6.93 -3.31
C PHE A 67 8.98 -7.53 -1.92
N TRP A 68 9.23 -6.68 -0.94
CA TRP A 68 9.13 -6.98 0.48
C TRP A 68 7.70 -6.84 0.99
N ILE A 69 7.39 -7.54 2.08
CA ILE A 69 6.08 -7.51 2.76
C ILE A 69 5.58 -6.09 3.09
N ILE A 70 6.51 -5.15 3.32
CA ILE A 70 6.19 -3.75 3.60
C ILE A 70 5.44 -3.04 2.46
N TYR A 71 5.58 -3.50 1.21
CA TYR A 71 4.91 -2.90 0.05
C TYR A 71 3.47 -3.37 -0.14
N TRP A 72 3.03 -4.34 0.67
CA TRP A 72 1.66 -4.87 0.73
C TRP A 72 0.91 -4.36 1.98
N ARG A 73 1.52 -3.45 2.75
CA ARG A 73 0.97 -2.99 4.02
C ARG A 73 -0.39 -2.31 3.81
N GLY A 74 -1.44 -2.88 4.41
CA GLY A 74 -2.81 -2.40 4.28
C GLY A 74 -3.56 -2.98 3.07
N ASP A 75 -2.93 -3.86 2.29
CA ASP A 75 -3.52 -4.55 1.12
C ASP A 75 -3.21 -6.06 1.16
N ILE A 76 -3.29 -6.67 2.36
CA ILE A 76 -2.97 -8.07 2.58
C ILE A 76 -3.94 -8.99 1.81
N ASP A 77 -5.23 -8.64 1.76
CA ASP A 77 -6.25 -9.38 1.00
C ASP A 77 -5.91 -9.45 -0.49
N ILE A 78 -5.35 -8.36 -1.04
CA ILE A 78 -4.89 -8.31 -2.43
C ILE A 78 -3.70 -9.26 -2.61
N ALA A 79 -2.76 -9.31 -1.65
CA ALA A 79 -1.64 -10.26 -1.71
C ALA A 79 -2.11 -11.71 -1.78
N HIS A 80 -3.11 -12.07 -0.98
CA HIS A 80 -3.71 -13.40 -1.00
C HIS A 80 -4.36 -13.74 -2.34
N LEU A 81 -4.99 -12.77 -3.01
CA LEU A 81 -5.51 -12.96 -4.37
C LEU A 81 -4.41 -13.34 -5.37
N PHE A 82 -3.19 -12.82 -5.19
CA PHE A 82 -2.01 -13.18 -5.99
C PHE A 82 -1.32 -14.48 -5.54
N GLY A 83 -1.89 -15.23 -4.60
CA GLY A 83 -1.30 -16.46 -4.07
C GLY A 83 -0.08 -16.21 -3.18
N ILE A 84 0.12 -14.98 -2.73
CA ILE A 84 1.25 -14.61 -1.87
C ILE A 84 0.82 -14.81 -0.41
N SER A 85 1.40 -15.81 0.23
CA SER A 85 1.24 -16.01 1.67
C SER A 85 2.15 -15.05 2.42
N LEU A 86 1.61 -13.91 2.82
CA LEU A 86 2.30 -12.99 3.71
C LEU A 86 2.19 -13.54 5.13
N THR A 87 3.27 -14.14 5.64
CA THR A 87 3.38 -14.35 7.09
C THR A 87 3.44 -12.96 7.70
N THR A 88 2.34 -12.51 8.29
CA THR A 88 2.30 -11.27 9.03
C THR A 88 3.36 -11.38 10.13
N LEU A 89 4.51 -10.73 9.93
CA LEU A 89 5.29 -10.26 11.06
C LEU A 89 4.28 -9.49 11.89
N LEU A 90 3.94 -10.00 13.08
CA LEU A 90 3.03 -9.34 14.01
C LEU A 90 3.59 -7.94 14.24
N LEU A 91 3.14 -6.97 13.44
CA LEU A 91 3.40 -5.58 13.75
C LEU A 91 2.73 -5.36 15.11
N PRO A 92 3.40 -4.65 16.03
CA PRO A 92 2.77 -4.30 17.29
C PRO A 92 1.41 -3.67 16.99
N PRO A 93 0.36 -4.03 17.74
CA PRO A 93 -0.97 -3.49 17.52
C PRO A 93 -0.92 -1.96 17.55
N PRO A 94 -1.80 -1.28 16.80
CA PRO A 94 -1.85 0.18 16.85
C PRO A 94 -2.02 0.63 18.30
N VAL A 95 -1.14 1.52 18.75
CA VAL A 95 -1.25 2.13 20.07
C VAL A 95 -2.33 3.20 20.01
N LEU A 96 -3.43 2.99 20.72
CA LEU A 96 -4.46 4.00 20.91
C LEU A 96 -3.91 5.09 21.81
N VAL A 97 -3.54 6.23 21.23
CA VAL A 97 -3.21 7.44 21.99
C VAL A 97 -4.49 8.25 22.13
N TYR A 98 -4.92 8.49 23.35
CA TYR A 98 -6.05 9.34 23.65
C TYR A 98 -5.71 10.25 24.82
N TRP A 99 -6.32 11.44 24.81
CA TRP A 99 -6.15 12.39 25.89
C TRP A 99 -7.11 12.04 27.01
N HIS A 100 -6.57 11.78 28.20
CA HIS A 100 -7.37 11.81 29.41
C HIS A 100 -7.67 13.24 29.81
N THR A 101 -8.84 13.48 30.40
CA THR A 101 -9.15 14.76 31.03
C THR A 101 -8.14 15.01 32.16
N PRO A 102 -7.48 16.18 32.21
CA PRO A 102 -6.52 16.49 33.27
C PRO A 102 -7.17 16.48 34.66
N PRO A 103 -6.43 16.13 35.72
CA PRO A 103 -6.90 16.27 37.09
C PRO A 103 -7.26 17.72 37.46
N MET A 104 -8.13 17.88 38.46
CA MET A 104 -8.52 19.19 38.98
C MET A 104 -7.28 19.98 39.42
N GLY A 105 -7.19 21.25 39.01
CA GLY A 105 -6.02 22.11 39.28
C GLY A 105 -4.90 22.01 38.24
N SER A 106 -5.05 21.19 37.21
CA SER A 106 -4.10 21.12 36.08
C SER A 106 -4.51 22.05 34.93
N TYR A 107 -3.53 22.56 34.19
CA TYR A 107 -3.76 23.41 33.01
C TYR A 107 -3.36 22.67 31.73
N LYS A 108 -4.26 22.64 30.74
CA LYS A 108 -3.93 22.16 29.39
C LYS A 108 -3.24 23.28 28.62
N VAL A 109 -1.93 23.15 28.43
CA VAL A 109 -1.16 24.08 27.60
C VAL A 109 -1.18 23.56 26.16
N ASN A 110 -1.81 24.31 25.25
CA ASN A 110 -1.67 24.07 23.82
C ASN A 110 -0.48 24.89 23.34
N THR A 111 0.53 24.24 22.78
CA THR A 111 1.65 24.92 22.12
C THR A 111 1.58 24.62 20.63
N ASP A 112 1.45 25.64 19.81
CA ASP A 112 1.66 25.57 18.37
C ASP A 112 3.08 26.04 18.03
N GLY A 113 3.68 25.39 17.03
CA GLY A 113 4.99 25.76 16.51
C GLY A 113 4.83 26.52 15.20
N CYS A 114 5.44 27.70 15.08
CA CYS A 114 5.62 28.40 13.82
C CYS A 114 7.11 28.44 13.49
N VAL A 115 7.48 28.07 12.26
CA VAL A 115 8.86 28.19 11.78
C VAL A 115 8.90 29.19 10.64
N LYS A 116 9.84 30.13 10.73
CA LYS A 116 10.25 30.99 9.62
C LYS A 116 11.75 30.77 9.43
N ASP A 117 12.16 30.50 8.20
CA ASP A 117 13.58 30.38 7.80
C ASP A 117 14.39 29.22 8.43
N GLY A 118 13.72 28.16 8.89
CA GLY A 118 14.34 26.83 9.03
C GLY A 118 15.09 26.50 10.31
N PHE A 119 15.00 27.30 11.37
CA PHE A 119 15.52 26.92 12.69
C PHE A 119 14.48 27.12 13.80
N ALA A 120 14.04 26.03 14.40
CA ALA A 120 13.32 26.06 15.67
C ALA A 120 14.33 26.27 16.81
N SER A 121 14.03 27.19 17.73
CA SER A 121 14.82 27.46 18.93
C SER A 121 14.94 26.20 19.80
N ARG A 122 16.17 25.91 20.26
CA ARG A 122 16.51 24.79 21.16
C ARG A 122 15.94 24.98 22.56
#